data_AF-A0A2T0MW45-F1
#
_entry.id   AF-A0A2T0MW45-F1
#
_cell.length_a   1.000
_cell.length_b   1.000
_cell.length_c   1.000
_cell.angle_alpha   90.00
_cell.angle_beta   90.00
_cell.angle_gamma   90.00
#
_symmetry.space_group_name_H-M   'P 1'
#
loop_
_entity.id
_entity.type
_entity.pdbx_description
1 polymer ?
#
loop_
_entity_poly.entity_id
_entity_poly.type
_entity_poly.pdbx_seq_one_letter_code
_entity_poly.pdbx_strand_id
1 'polypeptide(L)'
;MSTPSTVGFRPTDDDSRIIDSLRREGESNSDVLRRGLRALERVEWEQQARADMARLANEGEDLSQLPDEWEYTEDGDIRIIDTGIVVPAHREAGR
;
A
#
# COMPACT_ATOMS: atom_id res chain seq x y z
N MET A 1 -0.98 20.48 11.32
CA MET A 1 -1.09 20.54 9.84
C MET A 1 0.30 20.82 9.29
N SER A 2 0.89 19.91 8.53
CA SER A 2 2.19 20.17 7.90
C SER A 2 2.00 21.15 6.74
N THR A 3 2.70 22.27 6.77
CA THR A 3 2.69 23.25 5.67
C THR A 3 3.44 22.70 4.46
N PRO A 4 2.95 22.92 3.23
CA PRO A 4 3.68 22.51 2.04
C PRO A 4 5.02 23.27 1.97
N SER A 5 6.12 22.54 1.87
CA SER A 5 7.45 23.08 1.61
C SER A 5 7.74 23.05 0.11
N THR A 6 8.31 24.14 -0.41
CA THR A 6 8.73 24.20 -1.81
C THR A 6 10.07 23.52 -1.99
N VAL A 7 10.14 22.54 -2.90
CA VAL A 7 11.38 21.88 -3.31
C VAL A 7 11.64 22.22 -4.78
N GLY A 8 12.84 22.71 -5.08
CA GLY A 8 13.27 22.97 -6.45
C GLY A 8 13.73 21.69 -7.13
N PHE A 9 13.20 21.40 -8.32
CA PHE A 9 13.63 20.28 -9.15
C PHE A 9 14.14 20.83 -10.49
N ARG A 10 15.35 20.39 -10.90
CA ARG A 10 15.96 20.76 -12.18
C ARG A 10 16.01 19.50 -13.05
N PRO A 11 14.97 19.23 -13.85
CA PRO A 11 14.94 18.05 -14.70
C PRO A 11 16.03 18.12 -15.77
N THR A 12 16.60 16.97 -16.10
CA THR A 12 17.30 16.78 -17.37
C THR A 12 16.29 16.71 -18.53
N ASP A 13 16.79 16.66 -19.76
CA ASP A 13 15.93 16.44 -20.94
C ASP A 13 15.21 15.08 -20.87
N ASP A 14 15.87 14.05 -20.35
CA ASP A 14 15.27 12.72 -20.18
C ASP A 14 14.22 12.70 -19.07
N ASP A 15 14.47 13.37 -17.95
CA ASP A 15 13.46 13.52 -16.89
C ASP A 15 12.22 14.24 -17.42
N SER A 16 12.41 15.27 -18.26
CA SER A 16 11.33 16.02 -18.88
C SER A 16 10.49 15.12 -19.81
N ARG A 17 11.15 14.29 -20.63
CA ARG A 17 10.46 13.31 -21.49
C ARG A 17 9.66 12.30 -20.67
N ILE A 18 10.24 11.80 -19.57
CA ILE A 18 9.56 10.86 -18.67
C ILE A 18 8.34 11.52 -18.05
N ILE A 19 8.48 12.73 -17.48
CA ILE A 19 7.37 13.49 -16.89
C ILE A 19 6.27 13.71 -17.91
N ASP A 20 6.60 14.18 -19.11
CA ASP A 20 5.62 14.46 -20.16
C ASP A 20 4.90 13.19 -20.63
N SER A 21 5.62 12.06 -20.76
CA SER A 21 5.02 10.79 -21.18
C SER A 21 4.10 10.15 -20.13
N LEU A 22 4.38 10.39 -18.85
CA LEU A 22 3.62 9.85 -17.73
C LEU A 22 2.51 10.78 -17.23
N ARG A 23 2.51 12.04 -17.68
CA ARG A 23 1.51 13.05 -17.28
C ARG A 23 0.13 12.69 -17.82
N ARG A 24 -0.84 12.65 -16.91
CA ARG A 24 -2.26 12.48 -17.27
C ARG A 24 -2.90 13.85 -17.52
N GLU A 25 -4.05 13.85 -18.19
CA GLU A 25 -4.82 15.08 -18.42
C GLU A 25 -5.13 15.78 -17.09
N GLY A 26 -4.81 17.07 -17.00
CA GLY A 26 -5.01 17.88 -15.80
C GLY A 26 -3.95 17.73 -14.70
N GLU A 27 -2.97 16.82 -14.82
CA GLU A 27 -1.86 16.72 -13.85
C GLU A 27 -0.82 17.83 -14.06
N SER A 28 -0.36 18.44 -12.97
CA SER A 28 0.86 19.25 -12.98
C SER A 28 2.11 18.35 -12.92
N ASN A 29 3.28 18.90 -13.24
CA ASN A 29 4.55 18.17 -13.05
C ASN A 29 4.76 17.74 -11.59
N SER A 30 4.28 18.54 -10.63
CA SER A 30 4.35 18.20 -9.20
C SER A 30 3.49 16.99 -8.85
N ASP A 31 2.35 16.81 -9.53
CA ASP A 31 1.48 15.64 -9.32
C ASP A 31 2.12 14.37 -9.87
N VAL A 32 2.74 14.46 -11.05
CA VAL A 32 3.50 13.36 -11.65
C VAL A 32 4.67 12.96 -10.74
N LEU A 33 5.45 13.93 -10.26
CA LEU A 33 6.58 13.69 -9.35
C LEU A 33 6.10 13.06 -8.03
N ARG A 34 4.99 13.55 -7.46
CA ARG A 34 4.41 12.98 -6.24
C ARG A 34 3.98 11.53 -6.45
N ARG A 35 3.36 11.23 -7.59
CA ARG A 35 2.98 9.85 -7.96
C ARG A 35 4.21 8.97 -8.17
N GLY A 36 5.27 9.49 -8.78
CA GLY A 36 6.57 8.82 -8.90
C GLY A 36 7.19 8.47 -7.54
N LEU A 37 7.18 9.41 -6.59
CA LEU A 37 7.68 9.17 -5.22
C LEU A 37 6.88 8.07 -4.50
N ARG A 38 5.55 8.05 -4.65
CA ARG A 38 4.71 6.96 -4.09
C ARG A 38 4.99 5.62 -4.74
N ALA A 39 5.31 5.60 -6.04
CA ALA A 39 5.72 4.37 -6.70
C ALA A 39 7.07 3.85 -6.16
N LEU A 40 8.04 4.74 -5.90
CA LEU A 40 9.32 4.36 -5.29
C LEU A 40 9.14 3.81 -3.86
N GLU A 41 8.32 4.48 -3.03
CA GLU A 41 7.97 4.01 -1.68
C GLU A 41 7.38 2.59 -1.73
N ARG A 42 6.52 2.32 -2.72
CA ARG A 42 5.92 1.00 -2.90
C ARG A 42 6.95 -0.07 -3.28
N VAL A 43 7.92 0.25 -4.13
CA VAL A 43 9.00 -0.69 -4.51
C VAL A 43 9.81 -1.08 -3.27
N GLU A 44 10.21 -0.11 -2.45
CA GLU A 44 10.95 -0.39 -1.21
C GLU A 44 10.15 -1.27 -0.25
N TRP A 45 8.85 -0.98 -0.09
CA TRP A 45 7.95 -1.79 0.73
C TRP A 45 7.86 -3.24 0.23
N GLU A 46 7.74 -3.46 -1.09
CA GLU A 46 7.67 -4.82 -1.65
C GLU A 46 8.97 -5.59 -1.47
N GLN A 47 10.11 -4.91 -1.57
CA GLN A 47 11.42 -5.52 -1.33
C GLN A 47 11.58 -5.95 0.13
N GLN A 48 11.17 -5.08 1.07
CA GLN A 48 11.18 -5.42 2.49
C GLN A 48 10.23 -6.59 2.79
N ALA A 49 8.99 -6.54 2.28
CA ALA A 49 8.02 -7.62 2.47
C ALA A 49 8.54 -8.97 1.95
N ARG A 50 9.22 -8.98 0.80
CA ARG A 50 9.87 -10.20 0.28
C ARG A 50 11.01 -10.69 1.18
N ALA A 51 11.84 -9.79 1.68
CA ALA A 51 12.93 -10.14 2.59
C ALA A 51 12.38 -10.72 3.91
N ASP A 52 11.30 -10.14 4.44
CA ASP A 52 10.64 -10.60 5.66
C ASP A 52 10.03 -11.99 5.47
N MET A 53 9.33 -12.24 4.36
CA MET A 53 8.80 -13.58 4.05
C MET A 53 9.92 -14.61 3.91
N ALA A 54 11.03 -14.27 3.26
CA ALA A 54 12.17 -15.17 3.13
C ALA A 54 12.83 -15.47 4.49
N ARG A 55 12.91 -14.47 5.37
CA ARG A 55 13.41 -14.63 6.74
C ARG A 55 12.53 -15.60 7.54
N LEU A 56 11.22 -15.39 7.55
CA LEU A 56 10.26 -16.26 8.26
C LEU A 56 10.35 -17.71 7.77
N ALA A 57 10.39 -17.91 6.45
CA ALA A 57 10.55 -19.24 5.86
C ALA A 57 11.87 -19.92 6.28
N ASN A 58 12.97 -19.17 6.38
CA ASN A 58 14.26 -19.70 6.83
C ASN A 58 14.30 -19.99 8.34
N GLU A 59 13.57 -19.23 9.14
CA GLU A 59 13.39 -19.45 10.57
C GLU A 59 12.44 -20.62 10.87
N GLY A 60 11.77 -21.17 9.84
CA GLY A 60 10.83 -22.29 9.95
C GLY A 60 9.47 -21.88 10.49
N GLU A 61 9.16 -20.58 10.52
CA GLU A 61 7.85 -20.07 10.90
C GLU A 61 6.87 -20.24 9.75
N ASP A 62 5.89 -21.14 9.93
CA ASP A 62 4.75 -21.28 9.04
C ASP A 62 3.56 -20.49 9.58
N LEU A 63 3.37 -19.27 9.06
CA LEU A 63 2.26 -18.39 9.45
C LEU A 63 0.89 -19.03 9.18
N SER A 64 0.78 -20.02 8.29
CA SER A 64 -0.49 -20.72 8.05
C SER A 64 -0.88 -21.68 9.18
N GLN A 65 0.06 -22.02 10.07
CA GLN A 65 -0.20 -22.81 11.27
C GLN A 65 -0.56 -21.96 12.48
N LEU A 66 -0.41 -20.63 12.37
CA LEU A 66 -0.83 -19.72 13.42
C LEU A 66 -2.36 -19.52 13.32
N PRO A 67 -3.08 -19.50 14.44
CA PRO A 67 -4.49 -19.17 14.43
C PRO A 67 -4.67 -17.72 13.97
N ASP A 68 -5.62 -17.48 13.07
CA ASP A 68 -6.04 -16.12 12.71
C ASP A 68 -6.52 -15.38 13.96
N GLU A 69 -6.20 -14.09 14.08
CA GLU A 69 -6.69 -13.23 15.17
C GLU A 69 -8.14 -12.74 14.96
N TRP A 70 -8.81 -13.28 13.93
CA TRP A 70 -10.18 -12.94 13.54
C TRP A 70 -10.93 -14.16 13.02
N GLU A 71 -12.24 -14.19 13.20
CA GLU A 71 -13.13 -15.25 12.73
C GLU A 71 -14.40 -14.68 12.09
N TYR A 72 -15.09 -15.47 11.25
CA TYR A 72 -16.41 -15.10 10.76
C TYR A 72 -17.49 -15.51 11.76
N THR A 73 -18.41 -14.59 12.05
CA THR A 73 -19.66 -14.88 12.77
C THR A 73 -20.62 -15.69 11.88
N GLU A 74 -21.68 -16.26 12.48
CA GLU A 74 -22.74 -16.97 11.72
C GLU A 74 -23.40 -16.06 10.66
N ASP A 75 -23.49 -14.76 10.94
CA ASP A 75 -24.03 -13.76 10.01
C ASP A 75 -23.04 -13.36 8.90
N GLY A 76 -21.79 -13.84 8.96
CA GLY A 76 -20.72 -13.54 8.01
C GLY A 76 -19.96 -12.24 8.30
N ASP A 77 -20.21 -11.59 9.44
CA ASP A 77 -19.42 -10.44 9.90
C ASP A 77 -18.10 -10.90 10.54
N ILE A 78 -17.09 -10.03 10.59
CA ILE A 78 -15.75 -10.35 11.11
C ILE A 78 -15.70 -10.05 12.61
N ARG A 79 -15.41 -11.05 13.43
CA ARG A 79 -15.13 -10.89 14.88
C ARG A 79 -13.62 -10.91 15.11
N ILE A 80 -13.11 -9.91 15.82
CA ILE A 80 -11.72 -9.91 16.27
C ILE A 80 -11.64 -10.67 17.61
N ILE A 81 -10.83 -11.73 17.64
CA ILE A 81 -10.71 -12.63 18.80
C ILE A 81 -10.22 -11.83 20.03
N ASP A 82 -10.70 -12.18 21.22
CA ASP A 82 -10.34 -11.55 22.51
C ASP A 82 -10.62 -10.06 22.70
N THR A 83 -11.27 -9.39 21.74
CA THR A 83 -11.62 -7.95 21.84
C THR A 83 -13.11 -7.68 21.99
N GLY A 84 -13.96 -8.65 21.62
CA GLY A 84 -15.41 -8.47 21.51
C GLY A 84 -15.84 -7.53 20.36
N ILE A 85 -14.91 -7.06 19.52
CA ILE A 85 -15.18 -6.18 18.39
C ILE A 85 -15.73 -7.02 17.23
N VAL A 86 -16.86 -6.57 16.66
CA VAL A 86 -17.43 -7.13 15.43
C VAL A 86 -17.49 -6.04 14.37
N VAL A 87 -16.91 -6.33 13.21
CA VAL A 87 -16.88 -5.46 12.03
C VAL A 87 -17.81 -6.05 10.98
N PRO A 88 -18.83 -5.29 10.51
CA PRO A 88 -19.68 -5.75 9.42
C PRO A 88 -18.83 -6.06 8.19
N ALA A 89 -18.95 -7.26 7.63
CA ALA A 89 -18.26 -7.57 6.39
C ALA A 89 -18.85 -6.68 5.27
N HIS A 90 -17.99 -6.15 4.39
CA HIS A 90 -18.45 -5.36 3.26
C HIS A 90 -19.22 -6.27 2.30
N ARG A 91 -20.56 -6.29 2.44
CA ARG A 91 -21.46 -6.92 1.49
C ARG A 91 -21.58 -5.97 0.30
N GLU A 92 -20.88 -6.24 -0.79
CA GLU A 92 -21.17 -5.57 -2.06
C GLU A 92 -22.66 -5.83 -2.37
N ALA A 93 -23.48 -4.78 -2.32
CA ALA A 93 -24.87 -4.87 -2.76
C ALA A 93 -24.85 -5.27 -4.24
N GLY A 94 -25.38 -6.46 -4.54
CA GLY A 94 -25.38 -7.03 -5.88
C GLY A 94 -25.85 -6.04 -6.94
N ARG A 95 -25.15 -6.04 -8.08
CA ARG A 95 -25.64 -5.47 -9.34
C ARG A 95 -26.78 -6.31 -9.91
#